data_AF-A0A1B6C8L8-F1
#
_entry.id   AF-A0A1B6C8L8-F1
#
_cell.length_a   1.000
_cell.length_b   1.000
_cell.length_c   1.000
_cell.angle_alpha   90.00
_cell.angle_beta   90.00
_cell.angle_gamma   90.00
#
_symmetry.space_group_name_H-M   'P 1'
#
loop_
_entity.id
_entity.type
_entity.pdbx_description
1 polymer ?
#
loop_
_entity_poly.entity_id
_entity_poly.type
_entity_poly.pdbx_seq_one_letter_code
_entity_poly.pdbx_strand_id
1 'polypeptide(L)'
;SRVVQGFCQGVVFPSIFAMGAKWAPPHERNRFFTIAFSGGQVGTVLSLFGAGYLAAGPGGWPSIFYFSGSIGIIWSLLWAFVGANSPSEHKSISQQERNLIEASLVHSSSDAHRMKIPWLEIVRSVPLWALCTASFCQHWGFWTLLTLMPSYLASALHFNIKENALLSALPYLLMWILNVVFSKVADTINKKKLLPLSVAKKTWNSLGMMIP
;
A
#
# COMPACT_ATOMS: atom_id res chain seq x y z
N SER A 1 4.78 -2.32 -23.76
CA SER A 1 6.18 -2.01 -23.41
C SER A 1 6.28 -1.82 -21.89
N ARG A 2 7.30 -2.42 -21.24
CA ARG A 2 7.49 -2.37 -19.78
C ARG A 2 7.86 -0.98 -19.26
N VAL A 3 8.54 -0.18 -20.08
CA VAL A 3 8.94 1.19 -19.74
C VAL A 3 7.73 2.09 -19.49
N VAL A 4 6.72 2.01 -20.37
CA VAL A 4 5.48 2.79 -20.24
C VAL A 4 4.70 2.39 -18.99
N GLN A 5 4.63 1.08 -18.71
CA GLN A 5 3.99 0.59 -17.48
C GLN A 5 4.67 1.13 -16.23
N GLY A 6 6.00 1.10 -16.18
CA GLY A 6 6.76 1.65 -15.06
C GLY A 6 6.55 3.15 -14.87
N PHE A 7 6.56 3.92 -15.96
CA PHE A 7 6.30 5.35 -15.91
C PHE A 7 4.90 5.66 -15.35
N CYS A 8 3.85 4.99 -15.84
CA CYS A 8 2.49 5.19 -15.36
C CYS A 8 2.31 4.76 -13.89
N GLN A 9 2.92 3.65 -13.48
CA GLN A 9 2.84 3.16 -12.10
C GLN A 9 3.59 4.02 -11.10
N GLY A 10 4.66 4.70 -11.51
CA GLY A 10 5.46 5.57 -10.63
C GLY A 10 4.67 6.73 -10.01
N VAL A 11 3.58 7.15 -10.64
CA VAL A 11 2.74 8.28 -10.17
C VAL A 11 1.71 7.84 -9.12
N VAL A 12 1.49 6.53 -8.95
CA VAL A 12 0.41 6.01 -8.07
C VAL A 12 0.66 6.36 -6.60
N PHE A 13 1.85 6.05 -6.08
CA PHE A 13 2.21 6.34 -4.69
C PHE A 13 2.15 7.83 -4.33
N PRO A 14 2.78 8.75 -5.08
CA PRO A 14 2.68 10.18 -4.77
C PRO A 14 1.23 10.70 -4.87
N SER A 15 0.42 10.16 -5.79
CA SER A 15 -1.00 10.52 -5.90
C SER A 15 -1.79 10.10 -4.67
N ILE A 16 -1.55 8.89 -4.12
CA ILE A 16 -2.19 8.43 -2.87
C ILE A 16 -1.81 9.36 -1.71
N PHE A 17 -0.53 9.75 -1.59
CA PHE A 17 -0.09 10.67 -0.55
C PHE A 17 -0.72 12.06 -0.69
N ALA A 18 -0.80 12.59 -1.91
CA ALA A 18 -1.44 13.87 -2.20
C ALA A 18 -2.95 13.84 -1.90
N MET A 19 -3.63 12.77 -2.27
CA MET A 19 -5.06 12.58 -2.00
C MET A 19 -5.31 12.45 -0.49
N GLY A 20 -4.54 11.62 0.20
CA GLY A 20 -4.58 11.50 1.66
C GLY A 20 -4.17 12.78 2.40
N ALA A 21 -3.52 13.75 1.75
CA ALA A 21 -3.25 15.07 2.32
C ALA A 21 -4.46 15.99 2.30
N LYS A 22 -5.32 15.86 1.29
CA LYS A 22 -6.50 16.72 1.10
C LYS A 22 -7.78 16.12 1.67
N TRP A 23 -7.85 14.79 1.79
CA TRP A 23 -9.08 14.08 2.16
C TRP A 23 -9.09 13.52 3.57
N ALA A 24 -7.93 13.24 4.17
CA ALA A 24 -7.86 12.60 5.49
C ALA A 24 -7.44 13.59 6.58
N PRO A 25 -8.28 13.82 7.62
CA PRO A 25 -7.89 14.59 8.79
C PRO A 25 -6.63 14.02 9.47
N PRO A 26 -5.78 14.84 10.12
CA PRO A 26 -4.50 14.40 10.69
C PRO A 26 -4.61 13.19 11.65
N HIS A 27 -5.71 13.09 12.39
CA HIS A 27 -5.95 12.02 13.35
C HIS A 27 -6.39 10.68 12.71
N GLU A 28 -6.96 10.72 11.50
CA GLU A 28 -7.40 9.52 10.75
C GLU A 28 -6.47 9.16 9.59
N ARG A 29 -5.51 10.03 9.28
CA ARG A 29 -4.60 9.90 8.14
C ARG A 29 -3.82 8.60 8.11
N ASN A 30 -3.39 8.11 9.27
CA ASN A 30 -2.70 6.82 9.35
C ASN A 30 -3.62 5.66 8.93
N ARG A 31 -4.89 5.69 9.36
CA ARG A 31 -5.89 4.67 9.01
C ARG A 31 -6.21 4.69 7.52
N PHE A 32 -6.31 5.87 6.93
CA PHE A 32 -6.49 6.04 5.48
C PHE A 32 -5.36 5.36 4.71
N PHE A 33 -4.10 5.63 5.06
CA PHE A 33 -2.95 5.01 4.40
C PHE A 33 -2.89 3.50 4.61
N THR A 34 -3.18 3.00 5.82
CA THR A 34 -3.23 1.55 6.07
C THR A 34 -4.23 0.85 5.16
N ILE A 35 -5.44 1.40 5.01
CA ILE A 35 -6.46 0.85 4.11
C ILE A 35 -5.97 0.89 2.66
N ALA A 36 -5.48 2.05 2.20
CA ALA A 36 -4.98 2.21 0.83
C ALA A 36 -3.85 1.22 0.48
N PHE A 37 -2.86 1.05 1.36
CA PHE A 37 -1.74 0.14 1.13
C PHE A 37 -2.09 -1.33 1.30
N SER A 38 -3.01 -1.67 2.22
CA SER A 38 -3.48 -3.05 2.37
C SER A 38 -4.16 -3.58 1.10
N GLY A 39 -4.79 -2.71 0.30
CA GLY A 39 -5.38 -3.07 -0.98
C GLY A 39 -4.36 -3.65 -1.96
N GLY A 40 -3.11 -3.18 -1.92
CA GLY A 40 -2.02 -3.73 -2.75
C GLY A 40 -1.70 -5.18 -2.41
N GLN A 41 -1.70 -5.54 -1.12
CA GLN A 41 -1.45 -6.92 -0.67
C GLN A 41 -2.59 -7.86 -1.09
N VAL A 42 -3.84 -7.42 -0.91
CA VAL A 42 -5.03 -8.17 -1.38
C VAL A 42 -5.00 -8.35 -2.89
N GLY A 43 -4.65 -7.31 -3.63
CA GLY A 43 -4.51 -7.34 -5.09
C GLY A 43 -3.47 -8.38 -5.55
N THR A 44 -2.33 -8.47 -4.86
CA THR A 44 -1.30 -9.49 -5.14
C THR A 44 -1.83 -10.90 -4.93
N VAL A 45 -2.50 -11.17 -3.80
CA VAL A 45 -3.09 -12.49 -3.50
C VAL A 45 -4.12 -12.88 -4.56
N LEU A 46 -5.04 -11.99 -4.89
CA LEU A 46 -6.05 -12.22 -5.93
C LEU A 46 -5.42 -12.40 -7.32
N SER A 47 -4.37 -11.64 -7.63
CA SER A 47 -3.67 -11.75 -8.91
C SER A 47 -2.93 -13.08 -9.04
N LEU A 48 -2.24 -13.54 -7.99
CA LEU A 48 -1.54 -14.83 -8.01
C LEU A 48 -2.53 -16.00 -8.12
N PHE A 49 -3.62 -15.97 -7.35
CA PHE A 49 -4.66 -16.99 -7.42
C PHE A 49 -5.37 -17.00 -8.78
N GLY A 50 -5.79 -15.83 -9.25
CA GLY A 50 -6.46 -15.65 -10.53
C GLY A 50 -5.57 -15.99 -11.72
N ALA A 51 -4.27 -15.65 -11.67
CA ALA A 51 -3.31 -15.96 -12.71
C ALA A 51 -3.16 -17.48 -12.90
N GLY A 52 -3.08 -18.26 -11.82
CA GLY A 52 -2.98 -19.72 -11.91
C GLY A 52 -4.22 -20.38 -12.55
N TYR A 53 -5.41 -19.87 -12.22
CA TYR A 53 -6.66 -20.36 -12.81
C TYR A 53 -6.80 -19.97 -14.28
N LEU A 54 -6.54 -18.70 -14.61
CA LEU A 54 -6.64 -18.16 -15.96
C LEU A 54 -5.58 -18.74 -16.91
N ALA A 55 -4.33 -18.92 -16.45
CA ALA A 55 -3.24 -19.49 -17.23
C ALA A 55 -3.51 -20.93 -17.67
N ALA A 56 -4.23 -21.70 -16.84
CA ALA A 56 -4.53 -23.10 -17.12
C ALA A 56 -5.86 -23.31 -17.86
N GLY A 57 -6.58 -22.23 -18.17
CA GLY A 57 -7.77 -22.27 -19.01
C GLY A 57 -7.45 -22.31 -20.50
N PRO A 58 -8.48 -22.41 -21.37
CA PRO A 58 -8.32 -22.49 -22.82
C PRO A 58 -7.67 -21.24 -23.44
N GLY A 59 -7.70 -20.10 -22.72
CA GLY A 59 -7.08 -18.84 -23.14
C GLY A 59 -5.59 -18.68 -22.79
N GLY A 60 -4.98 -19.67 -22.12
CA GLY A 60 -3.57 -19.66 -21.75
C GLY A 60 -3.12 -18.44 -20.95
N TRP A 61 -1.81 -18.17 -20.93
CA TRP A 61 -1.24 -17.01 -20.23
C TRP A 61 -1.72 -15.62 -20.72
N PRO A 62 -2.08 -15.38 -22.00
CA PRO A 62 -2.55 -14.07 -22.45
C PRO A 62 -3.87 -13.63 -21.78
N SER A 63 -4.70 -14.57 -21.34
CA SER A 63 -5.97 -14.29 -20.67
C SER A 63 -5.82 -13.44 -19.39
N ILE A 64 -4.68 -13.55 -18.70
CA ILE A 64 -4.35 -12.77 -17.50
C ILE A 64 -4.29 -11.28 -17.83
N PHE A 65 -3.70 -10.93 -18.99
CA PHE A 65 -3.55 -9.54 -19.42
C PHE A 65 -4.90 -8.93 -19.83
N TYR A 66 -5.74 -9.69 -20.53
CA TYR A 66 -7.07 -9.21 -20.90
C TYR A 66 -7.96 -9.00 -19.67
N PHE A 67 -7.93 -9.94 -18.72
CA PHE A 67 -8.74 -9.84 -17.50
C PHE A 67 -8.30 -8.66 -16.61
N SER A 68 -7.01 -8.59 -16.27
CA SER A 68 -6.46 -7.50 -15.44
C SER A 68 -6.60 -6.13 -16.12
N GLY A 69 -6.39 -6.06 -17.44
CA GLY A 69 -6.58 -4.85 -18.22
C GLY A 69 -8.03 -4.37 -18.21
N SER A 70 -8.98 -5.28 -18.39
CA SER A 70 -10.42 -4.96 -18.38
C SER A 70 -10.87 -4.42 -17.03
N ILE A 71 -10.44 -5.06 -15.93
CA ILE A 71 -10.71 -4.58 -14.57
C ILE A 71 -10.11 -3.18 -14.37
N GLY A 72 -8.88 -2.96 -14.83
CA GLY A 72 -8.22 -1.65 -14.75
C GLY A 72 -8.97 -0.55 -15.49
N ILE A 73 -9.50 -0.84 -16.68
CA ILE A 73 -10.30 0.11 -17.46
C ILE A 73 -11.62 0.41 -16.75
N ILE A 74 -12.34 -0.61 -16.27
CA ILE A 74 -13.59 -0.42 -15.52
C ILE A 74 -13.34 0.45 -14.28
N TRP A 75 -12.29 0.15 -13.52
CA TRP A 75 -11.91 0.92 -12.35
C TRP A 75 -11.53 2.37 -12.69
N SER A 76 -10.79 2.58 -13.77
CA SER A 76 -10.44 3.93 -14.25
C SER A 76 -11.67 4.74 -14.64
N LEU A 77 -12.66 4.11 -15.29
CA LEU A 77 -13.91 4.78 -15.64
C LEU A 77 -14.71 5.14 -14.39
N LEU A 78 -14.85 4.20 -13.43
CA LEU A 78 -15.50 4.47 -12.15
C LEU A 78 -14.83 5.64 -11.43
N TRP A 79 -13.49 5.66 -11.38
CA TRP A 79 -12.75 6.75 -10.76
C TRP A 79 -12.88 8.08 -11.52
N ALA A 80 -13.02 8.06 -12.84
CA ALA A 80 -13.26 9.26 -13.63
C ALA A 80 -14.65 9.88 -13.37
N PHE A 81 -15.66 9.07 -13.06
CA PHE A 81 -17.01 9.57 -12.75
C PHE A 81 -17.20 9.94 -11.28
N VAL A 82 -16.57 9.21 -10.36
CA VAL A 82 -16.79 9.34 -8.90
C VAL A 82 -15.67 10.14 -8.23
N GLY A 83 -14.44 10.07 -8.73
CA GLY A 83 -13.28 10.69 -8.10
C GLY A 83 -13.34 12.22 -8.16
N ALA A 84 -13.03 12.87 -7.04
CA ALA A 84 -12.85 14.31 -6.96
C ALA A 84 -11.49 14.66 -6.35
N ASN A 85 -10.85 15.72 -6.85
CA ASN A 85 -9.51 16.10 -6.42
C ASN A 85 -9.48 16.74 -5.04
N SER A 86 -10.60 17.35 -4.64
CA SER A 86 -10.77 18.01 -3.35
C SER A 86 -12.17 17.73 -2.79
N PRO A 87 -12.34 17.67 -1.46
CA PRO A 87 -13.66 17.53 -0.84
C PRO A 87 -14.66 18.60 -1.30
N SER A 88 -14.17 19.79 -1.64
CA SER A 88 -14.95 20.93 -2.16
C SER A 88 -15.53 20.73 -3.55
N GLU A 89 -14.93 19.87 -4.38
CA GLU A 89 -15.36 19.57 -5.76
C GLU A 89 -16.26 18.32 -5.83
N HIS A 90 -16.39 17.58 -4.72
CA HIS A 90 -17.13 16.33 -4.70
C HIS A 90 -18.64 16.58 -4.59
N LYS A 91 -19.40 16.18 -5.62
CA LYS A 91 -20.83 16.47 -5.74
C LYS A 91 -21.71 15.79 -4.67
N SER A 92 -21.23 14.73 -4.02
CA SER A 92 -22.03 13.89 -3.11
C SER A 92 -21.57 13.95 -1.64
N ILE A 93 -20.68 14.88 -1.27
CA ILE A 93 -20.22 14.99 0.13
C ILE A 93 -21.25 15.73 0.99
N SER A 94 -21.42 15.30 2.24
CA SER A 94 -22.25 16.03 3.21
C SER A 94 -21.58 17.34 3.61
N GLN A 95 -22.35 18.41 3.73
CA GLN A 95 -21.83 19.72 4.16
C GLN A 95 -21.18 19.65 5.55
N GLN A 96 -21.67 18.78 6.44
CA GLN A 96 -21.08 18.57 7.76
C GLN A 96 -19.68 17.96 7.66
N GLU A 97 -19.52 16.91 6.85
CA GLU A 97 -18.24 16.23 6.65
C GLU A 97 -17.22 17.14 5.97
N ARG A 98 -17.66 17.89 4.95
CA ARG A 98 -16.84 18.90 4.27
C ARG A 98 -16.29 19.94 5.25
N ASN A 99 -17.14 20.51 6.09
CA ASN A 99 -16.74 21.52 7.05
C ASN A 99 -15.77 20.96 8.10
N LEU A 100 -15.93 19.69 8.53
CA LEU A 100 -15.00 19.02 9.43
C LEU A 100 -13.61 18.83 8.81
N ILE A 101 -13.56 18.37 7.55
CA ILE A 101 -12.30 18.17 6.82
C ILE A 101 -11.61 19.51 6.62
N GLU A 102 -12.30 20.51 6.06
CA GLU A 102 -11.74 21.85 5.81
C GLU A 102 -11.24 22.51 7.11
N ALA A 103 -12.02 22.47 8.20
CA ALA A 103 -11.61 23.01 9.49
C ALA A 103 -10.37 22.32 10.06
N SER A 104 -10.27 20.99 9.91
CA SER A 104 -9.11 20.22 10.37
C SER A 104 -7.83 20.48 9.53
N LEU A 105 -8.01 20.84 8.26
CA LEU A 105 -6.92 21.13 7.33
C LEU A 105 -6.42 22.58 7.45
N VAL A 106 -7.29 23.55 7.75
CA VAL A 106 -6.91 24.97 7.92
C VAL A 106 -5.87 25.13 9.04
N HIS A 107 -6.04 24.44 10.17
CA HIS A 107 -5.05 24.42 11.25
C HIS A 107 -3.70 23.76 10.86
N SER A 108 -3.65 23.02 9.75
CA SER A 108 -2.41 22.41 9.24
C SER A 108 -1.79 23.20 8.07
N SER A 109 -2.48 24.19 7.48
CA SER A 109 -2.12 24.77 6.18
C SER A 109 -1.86 26.28 6.17
N SER A 110 -2.38 27.05 7.13
CA SER A 110 -2.18 28.52 7.14
C SER A 110 -0.72 28.94 7.29
N ASP A 111 0.11 28.15 7.99
CA ASP A 111 1.56 28.42 8.16
C ASP A 111 2.46 27.58 7.24
N ALA A 112 1.96 26.46 6.70
CA ALA A 112 2.76 25.52 5.93
C ALA A 112 3.20 26.05 4.56
N HIS A 113 2.42 26.95 3.95
CA HIS A 113 2.74 27.46 2.60
C HIS A 113 3.88 28.50 2.58
N ARG A 114 4.25 29.05 3.75
CA ARG A 114 5.32 30.07 3.88
C ARG A 114 6.65 29.51 4.39
N MET A 115 6.69 28.27 4.89
CA MET A 115 7.93 27.66 5.36
C MET A 115 8.75 27.12 4.18
N LYS A 116 9.97 27.65 4.00
CA LYS A 116 10.96 27.03 3.13
C LYS A 116 11.33 25.67 3.71
N ILE A 117 11.04 24.60 2.97
CA ILE A 117 11.39 23.23 3.37
C ILE A 117 12.92 23.13 3.39
N PRO A 118 13.55 22.82 4.54
CA PRO A 118 15.00 22.75 4.65
C PRO A 118 15.52 21.39 4.11
N TRP A 119 15.49 21.23 2.78
CA TRP A 119 15.89 20.00 2.10
C TRP A 119 17.26 19.47 2.52
N LEU A 120 18.24 20.38 2.69
CA LEU A 120 19.60 20.00 3.04
C LEU A 120 19.69 19.44 4.47
N GLU A 121 18.94 20.01 5.41
CA GLU A 121 18.91 19.55 6.81
C GLU A 121 18.21 18.20 6.93
N ILE A 122 17.14 17.99 6.15
CA ILE A 122 16.44 16.70 6.08
C ILE A 122 17.37 15.62 5.56
N VAL A 123 18.07 15.87 4.43
CA VAL A 123 19.00 14.90 3.83
C VAL A 123 20.21 14.62 4.73
N ARG A 124 20.64 15.60 5.53
CA ARG A 124 21.75 15.42 6.49
C ARG A 124 21.33 14.70 7.77
N SER A 125 20.04 14.46 7.99
CA SER A 125 19.55 13.85 9.23
C SER A 125 19.83 12.33 9.28
N VAL A 126 20.40 11.86 10.40
CA VAL A 126 20.66 10.43 10.65
C VAL A 126 19.37 9.57 10.63
N PRO A 127 18.23 10.03 11.18
CA PRO A 127 16.98 9.26 11.15
C PRO A 127 16.47 8.99 9.73
N LEU A 128 16.70 9.91 8.78
CA LEU A 128 16.31 9.71 7.39
C LEU A 128 17.05 8.51 6.79
N TRP A 129 18.38 8.47 6.93
CA TRP A 129 19.18 7.38 6.38
C TRP A 129 18.90 6.04 7.05
N ALA A 130 18.69 6.03 8.37
CA ALA A 130 18.29 4.81 9.08
C ALA A 130 16.95 4.26 8.54
N LEU A 131 15.98 5.15 8.30
CA LEU A 131 14.69 4.77 7.73
C LEU A 131 14.83 4.32 6.26
N CYS A 132 15.61 5.02 5.44
CA CYS A 132 15.86 4.65 4.04
C CYS A 132 16.48 3.26 3.93
N THR A 133 17.52 2.96 4.72
CA THR A 133 18.17 1.65 4.71
C THR A 133 17.22 0.55 5.18
N ALA A 134 16.45 0.80 6.25
CA ALA A 134 15.44 -0.16 6.72
C ALA A 134 14.37 -0.44 5.66
N SER A 135 13.82 0.61 5.04
CA SER A 135 12.82 0.47 3.98
C SER A 135 13.37 -0.20 2.73
N PHE A 136 14.65 0.04 2.39
CA PHE A 136 15.33 -0.64 1.30
C PHE A 136 15.47 -2.13 1.56
N CYS A 137 16.01 -2.53 2.72
CA CYS A 137 16.13 -3.95 3.09
C CYS A 137 14.77 -4.66 3.07
N GLN A 138 13.72 -4.00 3.60
CA GLN A 138 12.37 -4.55 3.60
C GLN A 138 11.84 -4.76 2.17
N HIS A 139 11.92 -3.75 1.29
CA HIS A 139 11.47 -3.88 -0.09
C HIS A 139 12.30 -4.92 -0.85
N TRP A 140 13.61 -4.92 -0.66
CA TRP A 140 14.50 -5.89 -1.28
C TRP A 140 14.12 -7.33 -0.91
N GLY A 141 13.94 -7.61 0.38
CA GLY A 141 13.54 -8.93 0.86
C GLY A 141 12.19 -9.35 0.28
N PHE A 142 11.19 -8.46 0.33
CA PHE A 142 9.85 -8.73 -0.19
C PHE A 142 9.86 -9.06 -1.70
N TRP A 143 10.51 -8.24 -2.53
CA TRP A 143 10.58 -8.45 -3.97
C TRP A 143 11.42 -9.68 -4.35
N THR A 144 12.48 -9.95 -3.59
CA THR A 144 13.31 -11.15 -3.77
C THR A 144 12.48 -12.41 -3.54
N LEU A 145 11.76 -12.48 -2.43
CA LEU A 145 10.85 -13.60 -2.15
C LEU A 145 9.78 -13.73 -3.23
N LEU A 146 9.17 -12.61 -3.65
CA LEU A 146 8.11 -12.59 -4.67
C LEU A 146 8.57 -13.09 -6.05
N THR A 147 9.82 -12.81 -6.41
CA THR A 147 10.34 -13.21 -7.71
C THR A 147 10.93 -14.62 -7.69
N LEU A 148 11.62 -14.99 -6.61
CA LEU A 148 12.32 -16.27 -6.51
C LEU A 148 11.42 -17.41 -6.05
N MET A 149 10.39 -17.16 -5.24
CA MET A 149 9.53 -18.22 -4.70
C MET A 149 8.83 -19.04 -5.79
N PRO A 150 8.19 -18.43 -6.83
CA PRO A 150 7.55 -19.21 -7.89
C PRO A 150 8.57 -20.01 -8.72
N SER A 151 9.76 -19.46 -8.93
CA SER A 151 10.85 -20.10 -9.67
C SER A 151 11.48 -21.27 -8.91
N TYR A 152 11.62 -21.12 -7.60
CA TYR A 152 12.13 -22.16 -6.69
C TYR A 152 11.17 -23.35 -6.62
N LEU A 153 9.88 -23.09 -6.43
CA LEU A 153 8.85 -24.14 -6.38
C LEU A 153 8.71 -24.88 -7.72
N ALA A 154 8.85 -24.19 -8.85
CA ALA A 154 8.82 -24.80 -10.17
C ALA A 154 10.08 -25.65 -10.47
N SER A 155 11.27 -25.14 -10.13
CA SER A 155 12.54 -25.76 -10.55
C SER A 155 13.04 -26.84 -9.57
N ALA A 156 12.84 -26.66 -8.27
CA ALA A 156 13.36 -27.57 -7.24
C ALA A 156 12.34 -28.63 -6.79
N LEU A 157 11.03 -28.33 -6.83
CA LEU A 157 9.97 -29.25 -6.38
C LEU A 157 9.10 -29.81 -7.52
N HIS A 158 9.33 -29.40 -8.77
CA HIS A 158 8.62 -29.90 -9.96
C HIS A 158 7.07 -29.84 -9.88
N PHE A 159 6.51 -28.91 -9.10
CA PHE A 159 5.06 -28.79 -8.96
C PHE A 159 4.37 -28.27 -10.22
N ASN A 160 3.15 -28.75 -10.48
CA ASN A 160 2.30 -28.27 -11.57
C ASN A 160 1.96 -26.78 -11.39
N ILE A 161 1.83 -26.05 -12.49
CA ILE A 161 1.62 -24.58 -12.51
C ILE A 161 0.43 -24.14 -11.62
N LYS A 162 -0.64 -24.94 -11.56
CA LYS A 162 -1.81 -24.68 -10.69
C LYS A 162 -1.49 -24.76 -9.20
N GLU A 163 -0.77 -25.80 -8.77
CA GLU A 163 -0.38 -25.98 -7.36
C GLU A 163 0.69 -24.96 -6.94
N ASN A 164 1.59 -24.64 -7.87
CA ASN A 164 2.62 -23.62 -7.66
C ASN A 164 2.01 -22.23 -7.38
N ALA A 165 0.95 -21.85 -8.11
CA ALA A 165 0.26 -20.58 -7.90
C ALA A 165 -0.42 -20.50 -6.51
N LEU A 166 -1.04 -21.60 -6.07
CA LEU A 166 -1.70 -21.71 -4.76
C LEU A 166 -0.67 -21.66 -3.61
N LEU A 167 0.41 -22.44 -3.72
CA LEU A 167 1.49 -22.49 -2.72
C LEU A 167 2.26 -21.17 -2.65
N SER A 168 2.50 -20.52 -3.80
CA SER A 168 3.16 -19.22 -3.84
C SER A 168 2.30 -18.10 -3.23
N ALA A 169 0.96 -18.19 -3.33
CA ALA A 169 0.07 -17.18 -2.77
C ALA A 169 -0.09 -17.30 -1.24
N LEU A 170 0.12 -18.49 -0.67
CA LEU A 170 -0.07 -18.78 0.75
C LEU A 170 0.79 -17.90 1.70
N PRO A 171 2.11 -17.72 1.50
CA PRO A 171 2.91 -16.85 2.37
C PRO A 171 2.47 -15.38 2.30
N TYR A 172 2.04 -14.88 1.14
CA TYR A 172 1.49 -13.52 1.01
C TYR A 172 0.14 -13.37 1.70
N LEU A 173 -0.70 -14.39 1.63
CA LEU A 173 -1.97 -14.43 2.34
C LEU A 173 -1.75 -14.48 3.86
N LEU A 174 -0.81 -15.29 4.34
CA LEU A 174 -0.42 -15.33 5.75
C LEU A 174 0.11 -13.97 6.21
N MET A 175 0.99 -13.35 5.42
CA MET A 175 1.51 -12.00 5.68
C MET A 175 0.37 -10.97 5.77
N TRP A 176 -0.63 -11.04 4.89
CA TRP A 176 -1.79 -10.16 4.95
C TRP A 176 -2.62 -10.38 6.23
N ILE A 177 -2.93 -11.63 6.59
CA ILE A 177 -3.67 -11.96 7.81
C ILE A 177 -2.93 -11.46 9.05
N LEU A 178 -1.63 -11.76 9.13
CA LEU A 178 -0.79 -11.32 10.25
C LEU A 178 -0.76 -9.79 10.33
N ASN A 179 -0.62 -9.09 9.20
CA ASN A 179 -0.63 -7.63 9.18
C ASN A 179 -1.95 -7.06 9.73
N VAL A 180 -3.10 -7.61 9.33
CA VAL A 180 -4.42 -7.18 9.86
C VAL A 180 -4.52 -7.42 11.38
N VAL A 181 -4.05 -8.58 11.86
CA VAL A 181 -4.06 -8.91 13.30
C VAL A 181 -3.14 -7.97 14.08
N PHE A 182 -1.89 -7.82 13.65
CA PHE A 182 -0.90 -6.94 14.29
C PHE A 182 -1.34 -5.48 14.25
N SER A 183 -1.94 -5.00 13.16
CA SER A 183 -2.49 -3.64 13.07
C SER A 183 -3.59 -3.43 14.11
N LYS A 184 -4.50 -4.40 14.30
CA LYS A 184 -5.58 -4.30 15.28
C LYS A 184 -5.06 -4.35 16.72
N VAL A 185 -4.03 -5.15 16.98
CA VAL A 185 -3.32 -5.18 18.28
C VAL A 185 -2.64 -3.83 18.53
N ALA A 186 -1.90 -3.30 17.56
CA ALA A 186 -1.24 -2.01 17.65
C ALA A 186 -2.23 -0.86 17.91
N ASP A 187 -3.36 -0.84 17.21
CA ASP A 187 -4.42 0.15 17.41
C ASP A 187 -5.05 0.03 18.81
N THR A 188 -5.22 -1.18 19.33
CA THR A 188 -5.78 -1.41 20.67
C THR A 188 -4.82 -0.93 21.75
N ILE A 189 -3.52 -1.18 21.60
CA ILE A 189 -2.48 -0.71 22.53
C ILE A 189 -2.40 0.82 22.52
N ASN A 190 -2.45 1.43 21.34
CA ASN A 190 -2.42 2.89 21.19
C ASN A 190 -3.69 3.56 21.75
N LYS A 191 -4.88 3.00 21.49
CA LYS A 191 -6.15 3.52 22.03
C LYS A 191 -6.23 3.45 23.55
N LYS A 192 -5.70 2.37 24.14
CA LYS A 192 -5.66 2.19 25.60
C LYS A 192 -4.52 2.96 26.29
N LYS A 193 -3.70 3.71 25.53
CA LYS A 193 -2.51 4.46 26.01
C LYS A 193 -1.59 3.61 26.92
N LEU A 194 -1.52 2.30 26.68
CA LEU A 194 -0.77 1.38 27.53
C LEU A 194 0.75 1.58 27.39
N LEU A 195 1.20 2.18 26.29
CA LEU A 195 2.60 2.50 26.03
C LEU A 195 2.75 3.93 25.48
N PRO A 196 3.82 4.65 25.84
CA PRO A 196 4.17 5.90 25.18
C PRO A 196 4.48 5.65 23.69
N LEU A 197 4.01 6.55 22.82
CA LEU A 197 4.09 6.44 21.35
C LEU A 197 5.52 6.19 20.84
N SER A 198 6.54 6.67 21.55
CA SER A 198 7.95 6.46 21.23
C SER A 198 8.40 5.02 21.46
N VAL A 199 7.93 4.38 22.54
CA VAL A 199 8.23 2.98 22.87
C VAL A 199 7.44 2.05 21.95
N ALA A 200 6.15 2.33 21.72
CA ALA A 200 5.32 1.54 20.80
C ALA A 200 5.89 1.53 19.36
N LYS A 201 6.37 2.67 18.86
CA LYS A 201 7.03 2.74 17.54
C LYS A 201 8.34 1.94 17.51
N LYS A 202 9.15 1.99 18.57
CA LYS A 202 10.39 1.22 18.66
C LYS A 202 10.12 -0.28 18.73
N THR A 203 9.17 -0.72 19.55
CA THR A 203 8.81 -2.15 19.70
C THR A 203 8.25 -2.72 18.41
N TRP A 204 7.40 -1.99 17.69
CA TRP A 204 6.87 -2.46 16.42
C TRP A 204 7.93 -2.53 15.32
N ASN A 205 8.86 -1.58 15.30
CA ASN A 205 9.96 -1.60 14.34
C ASN A 205 10.96 -2.73 14.64
N SER A 206 11.23 -3.00 15.93
CA SER A 206 12.04 -4.14 16.36
C SER A 206 11.37 -5.49 16.06
N LEU A 207 10.07 -5.63 16.33
CA LEU A 207 9.31 -6.84 16.01
C LEU A 207 9.23 -7.10 14.50
N GLY A 208 9.06 -6.04 13.69
CA GLY A 208 9.06 -6.14 12.23
C GLY A 208 10.42 -6.47 11.60
N MET A 209 11.53 -6.29 12.34
CA MET A 209 12.87 -6.73 11.90
C MET A 209 13.27 -8.11 12.43
N MET A 210 12.64 -8.60 13.49
CA MET A 210 12.95 -9.92 14.07
C MET A 210 12.16 -11.07 13.46
N ILE A 211 11.01 -10.79 12.85
CA ILE A 211 10.23 -11.80 12.12
C ILE A 211 10.60 -11.62 10.64
N PRO A 212 11.34 -12.57 10.04
CA PRO A 212 11.77 -12.49 8.64
C PRO A 212 10.60 -12.50 7.65
#